data_AF-A0A1J7J8B5-F1
#
_entry.id   AF-A0A1J7J8B5-F1
#
_cell.length_a   1.000
_cell.length_b   1.000
_cell.length_c   1.000
_cell.angle_alpha   90.00
_cell.angle_beta   90.00
_cell.angle_gamma   90.00
#
_symmetry.space_group_name_H-M   'P 1'
#
loop_
_entity.id
_entity.type
_entity.pdbx_description
1 polymer ?
#
loop_
_entity_poly.entity_id
_entity_poly.type
_entity_poly.pdbx_seq_one_letter_code
_entity_poly.pdbx_strand_id
1 'polypeptide(L)'
;MVPADDPNPEVLVINIIEVDDYGGIYTDGGKYANEVLMFSVNPVEYTGKKVLAVPRCCQHKRGTQDRRLINGMVAERDIEVRKCAQR
;
A
#
# COMPACT_ATOMS: atom_id res chain seq x y z
N MET A 1 16.29 -8.12 4.97
CA MET A 1 15.60 -8.30 6.28
C MET A 1 15.46 -6.94 6.94
N VAL A 2 14.44 -6.74 7.78
CA VAL A 2 14.26 -5.48 8.53
C VAL A 2 15.45 -5.30 9.50
N PRO A 3 16.07 -4.11 9.58
CA PRO A 3 17.19 -3.88 10.49
C PRO A 3 16.81 -4.12 11.96
N ALA A 4 17.74 -4.67 12.75
CA ALA A 4 17.50 -4.99 14.15
C ALA A 4 17.29 -3.75 15.04
N ASP A 5 17.76 -2.60 14.56
CA ASP A 5 17.69 -1.28 15.20
C ASP A 5 16.53 -0.42 14.68
N ASP A 6 15.61 -0.97 13.88
CA ASP A 6 14.43 -0.23 13.42
C ASP A 6 13.59 0.20 14.65
N PRO A 7 13.41 1.51 14.89
CA PRO A 7 12.66 2.01 16.05
C PRO A 7 11.15 1.73 15.93
N ASN A 8 10.68 1.24 14.78
CA ASN A 8 9.31 0.82 14.55
C ASN A 8 9.29 -0.56 13.87
N PRO A 9 9.61 -1.64 14.61
CA PRO A 9 9.59 -2.99 14.08
C PRO A 9 8.12 -3.43 13.95
N GLU A 10 7.43 -2.96 12.93
CA GLU A 10 6.11 -3.50 12.63
C GLU A 10 6.23 -4.97 12.23
N VAL A 11 5.43 -5.79 12.90
CA VAL A 11 5.33 -7.23 12.69
C VAL A 11 4.75 -7.45 11.29
N LEU A 12 5.60 -7.91 10.38
CA LEU A 12 5.28 -8.50 9.08
C LEU A 12 4.16 -7.79 8.28
N VAL A 13 4.52 -6.70 7.58
CA VAL A 13 3.64 -6.06 6.59
C VAL A 13 3.93 -6.61 5.19
N ILE A 14 2.88 -7.05 4.50
CA ILE A 14 2.91 -7.45 3.08
C ILE A 14 1.88 -6.58 2.35
N ASN A 15 2.33 -5.74 1.42
CA ASN A 15 1.44 -4.99 0.55
C ASN A 15 1.13 -5.80 -0.70
N ILE A 16 -0.15 -5.87 -1.07
CA ILE A 16 -0.60 -6.45 -2.33
C ILE A 16 -0.86 -5.28 -3.28
N ILE A 17 -0.08 -5.20 -4.35
CA ILE A 17 -0.18 -4.13 -5.36
C ILE A 17 -0.70 -4.76 -6.65
N GLU A 18 -1.86 -4.31 -7.09
CA GLU A 18 -2.30 -4.53 -8.45
C GLU A 18 -1.61 -3.52 -9.35
N VAL A 19 -0.88 -4.01 -10.36
CA VAL A 19 -0.12 -3.17 -11.28
C VAL A 19 -0.89 -3.09 -12.58
N ASP A 20 -1.61 -1.99 -12.77
CA ASP A 20 -2.26 -1.68 -14.05
C ASP A 20 -1.38 -0.69 -14.86
N ASP A 21 -1.46 -0.80 -16.18
CA ASP A 21 -0.93 0.13 -17.18
C ASP A 21 -2.01 1.04 -17.78
N TYR A 22 -3.30 0.72 -17.58
CA TYR A 22 -4.46 1.49 -18.00
C TYR A 22 -4.89 2.44 -16.87
N GLY A 23 -4.08 3.47 -16.64
CA GLY A 23 -4.28 4.46 -15.59
C GLY A 23 -5.73 4.94 -15.47
N GLY A 24 -6.47 4.36 -14.53
CA GLY A 24 -7.77 4.87 -14.11
C GLY A 24 -7.57 6.08 -13.21
N ILE A 25 -8.63 6.89 -13.02
CA ILE A 25 -8.63 8.05 -12.11
C ILE A 25 -8.11 7.70 -10.69
N TYR A 26 -8.16 6.42 -10.30
CA TYR A 26 -7.73 5.91 -9.00
C TYR A 26 -6.70 4.78 -9.05
N THR A 27 -6.15 4.42 -10.22
CA THR A 27 -5.32 3.22 -10.39
C THR A 27 -4.09 3.51 -11.25
N ASP A 28 -3.02 4.02 -10.64
CA ASP A 28 -1.68 4.03 -11.25
C ASP A 28 -0.75 3.12 -10.43
N GLY A 29 -1.11 1.83 -10.39
CA GLY A 29 -0.42 0.81 -9.61
C GLY A 29 1.04 0.65 -10.03
N GLY A 30 1.33 0.87 -11.33
CA GLY A 30 2.68 0.90 -11.89
C GLY A 30 3.53 2.05 -11.34
N LYS A 31 3.04 3.30 -11.35
CA LYS A 31 3.80 4.39 -10.72
C LYS A 31 3.93 4.20 -9.22
N TYR A 32 2.85 3.82 -8.54
CA TYR A 32 2.88 3.61 -7.10
C TYR A 32 3.92 2.55 -6.71
N ALA A 33 3.97 1.42 -7.43
CA ALA A 33 4.97 0.39 -7.23
C ALA A 33 6.40 0.95 -7.40
N ASN A 34 6.67 1.72 -8.46
CA ASN A 34 8.01 2.28 -8.67
C ASN A 34 8.39 3.38 -7.65
N GLU A 35 7.42 4.04 -7.02
CA GLU A 35 7.68 5.04 -5.98
C GLU A 35 8.00 4.39 -4.62
N VAL A 36 7.27 3.33 -4.25
CA VAL A 36 7.34 2.75 -2.91
C VAL A 36 8.28 1.55 -2.79
N LEU A 37 8.69 0.95 -3.90
CA LEU A 37 9.55 -0.25 -3.93
C LEU A 37 11.01 0.11 -4.16
N MET A 38 11.90 -0.68 -3.55
CA MET A 38 13.36 -0.56 -3.71
C MET A 38 13.86 -1.09 -5.06
N PHE A 39 12.97 -1.55 -5.92
CA PHE A 39 13.27 -2.10 -7.24
C PHE A 39 12.24 -1.61 -8.26
N SER A 40 12.67 -1.50 -9.52
CA SER A 40 11.78 -1.06 -10.60
C SER A 40 10.82 -2.17 -11.00
N VAL A 41 9.58 -1.79 -11.27
CA VAL A 41 8.51 -2.68 -11.73
C VAL A 41 8.10 -2.25 -13.13
N ASN A 42 8.13 -3.19 -14.08
CA ASN A 42 7.60 -2.98 -15.42
C ASN A 42 6.10 -3.35 -15.45
N PRO A 43 5.16 -2.40 -15.63
CA PRO A 43 3.74 -2.69 -15.51
C PRO A 43 3.22 -3.76 -16.48
N VAL A 44 3.76 -3.79 -17.70
CA VAL A 44 3.36 -4.72 -18.78
C VAL A 44 3.51 -6.21 -18.40
N GLU A 45 4.40 -6.51 -17.46
CA GLU A 45 4.64 -7.87 -16.99
C GLU A 45 3.56 -8.36 -16.01
N TYR A 46 2.84 -7.45 -15.37
CA TYR A 46 1.93 -7.73 -14.26
C TYR A 46 0.47 -7.46 -14.62
N THR A 47 0.18 -6.45 -15.44
CA THR A 47 -1.19 -6.06 -15.81
C THR A 47 -2.02 -7.24 -16.29
N GLY A 48 -3.15 -7.47 -15.62
CA GLY A 48 -4.12 -8.53 -15.93
C GLY A 48 -3.60 -9.96 -15.78
N LYS A 49 -2.36 -10.13 -15.30
CA LYS A 49 -1.69 -11.44 -15.20
C LYS A 49 -1.38 -11.81 -13.76
N LYS A 50 -0.84 -10.86 -12.97
CA LYS A 50 -0.28 -11.12 -11.64
C LYS A 50 -0.43 -9.89 -10.75
N VAL A 51 -0.50 -10.14 -9.44
CA VAL A 51 -0.38 -9.10 -8.41
C VAL A 51 0.98 -9.19 -7.71
N LEU A 52 1.49 -8.07 -7.22
CA LEU A 52 2.74 -8.02 -6.46
C LEU A 52 2.45 -8.12 -4.96
N ALA A 53 2.87 -9.23 -4.34
CA ALA A 53 2.91 -9.36 -2.88
C ALA A 53 4.30 -8.95 -2.38
N VAL A 54 4.40 -7.76 -1.79
CA VAL A 54 5.68 -7.15 -1.45
C VAL A 54 5.86 -7.11 0.07
N PRO A 55 6.84 -7.83 0.63
CA PRO A 55 7.17 -7.73 2.04
C PRO A 55 7.81 -6.37 2.35
N ARG A 56 7.67 -5.92 3.60
CA ARG A 56 8.22 -4.67 4.12
C ARG A 56 9.69 -4.42 3.73
N CYS A 57 10.55 -5.43 3.75
CA CYS A 57 11.97 -5.28 3.47
C CYS A 57 12.30 -4.83 2.04
N CYS A 58 11.33 -4.87 1.12
CA CYS A 58 11.49 -4.44 -0.26
C CYS A 58 10.90 -3.05 -0.54
N GLN A 59 10.44 -2.34 0.50
CA GLN A 59 9.73 -1.07 0.39
C GLN A 59 10.49 0.08 1.07
N HIS A 60 10.36 1.29 0.53
CA HIS A 60 10.83 2.52 1.17
C HIS A 60 9.96 2.96 2.35
N LYS A 61 8.66 2.63 2.31
CA LYS A 61 7.67 3.01 3.32
C LYS A 61 8.03 2.50 4.71
N ARG A 62 7.98 3.37 5.72
CA ARG A 62 8.13 2.96 7.14
C ARG A 62 6.77 2.54 7.70
N GLY A 63 6.74 1.55 8.59
CA GLY A 63 5.49 1.03 9.16
C GLY A 63 4.60 2.11 9.80
N THR A 64 5.22 3.13 10.40
CA THR A 64 4.51 4.29 10.98
C THR A 64 3.66 5.08 9.98
N GLN A 65 4.03 5.10 8.69
CA GLN A 65 3.23 5.75 7.65
C GLN A 65 1.98 4.92 7.33
N ASP A 66 2.11 3.61 7.26
CA ASP A 66 0.99 2.71 6.97
C ASP A 66 0.01 2.67 8.15
N ARG A 67 0.50 2.64 9.41
CA ARG A 67 -0.38 2.73 10.58
C ARG A 67 -1.16 4.03 10.64
N ARG A 68 -0.55 5.17 10.28
CA ARG A 68 -1.26 6.47 10.21
C ARG A 68 -2.32 6.46 9.12
N LEU A 69 -2.00 5.95 7.94
CA LEU A 69 -2.91 5.89 6.81
C LEU A 69 -4.11 4.97 7.12
N ILE A 70 -3.86 3.75 7.60
CA ILE A 70 -4.91 2.79 7.95
C ILE A 70 -5.81 3.37 9.05
N ASN A 71 -5.24 3.93 10.12
CA ASN A 71 -6.04 4.53 11.18
C ASN A 71 -6.88 5.72 10.69
N GLY A 72 -6.33 6.53 9.78
CA GLY A 72 -7.06 7.62 9.12
C GLY A 72 -8.24 7.08 8.30
N MET A 73 -8.00 6.10 7.43
CA MET A 73 -9.04 5.49 6.60
C MET A 73 -10.14 4.81 7.43
N VAL A 74 -9.77 4.14 8.53
CA VAL A 74 -10.75 3.54 9.45
C VAL A 74 -11.59 4.63 10.13
N ALA A 75 -10.96 5.72 10.58
CA ALA A 75 -11.68 6.84 11.19
C ALA A 75 -12.65 7.51 10.20
N GLU A 76 -12.23 7.73 8.96
CA GLU A 76 -13.08 8.27 7.89
C GLU A 76 -14.28 7.38 7.61
N ARG A 77 -14.06 6.06 7.48
CA ARG A 77 -15.13 5.07 7.30
C ARG A 77 -16.12 5.11 8.47
N ASP A 78 -15.63 5.11 9.71
CA ASP A 78 -16.48 5.08 10.89
C ASP A 78 -17.31 6.38 11.04
N ILE A 79 -16.77 7.52 10.62
CA ILE A 79 -17.51 8.78 10.51
C ILE A 79 -18.66 8.64 9.51
N GLU A 80 -18.40 8.07 8.34
CA GLU A 80 -19.40 7.93 7.28
C GLU A 80 -20.52 6.95 7.67
N VAL A 81 -20.16 5.83 8.31
CA VAL A 81 -21.14 4.88 8.89
C VAL A 81 -22.04 5.56 9.92
N ARG A 82 -21.48 6.41 10.80
CA ARG A 82 -22.28 7.15 11.80
C ARG A 82 -23.25 8.15 11.16
N LYS A 83 -22.85 8.83 10.09
CA LYS A 83 -23.73 9.74 9.35
C LYS A 83 -24.90 9.01 8.69
N CYS A 84 -24.63 7.84 8.10
CA CYS A 84 -25.68 7.00 7.50
C CYS A 84 -26.64 6.43 8.54
N ALA A 85 -26.18 6.14 9.76
CA ALA A 85 -27.02 5.65 10.85
C ALA A 85 -27.91 6.72 11.51
N GLN A 86 -27.67 8.00 11.22
CA GLN A 86 -28.44 9.14 11.74
C GLN A 86 -29.46 9.70 10.73
N ARG A 87 -29.54 9.12 9.53
CA ARG A 87 -30.58 9.37 8.52
C ARG A 87 -31.67 8.32 8.62
#